data_AF-A0A957UMW6-F1
#
_entry.id   AF-A0A957UMW6-F1
#
_cell.length_a   1.000
_cell.length_b   1.000
_cell.length_c   1.000
_cell.angle_alpha   90.00
_cell.angle_beta   90.00
_cell.angle_gamma   90.00
#
_symmetry.space_group_name_H-M   'P 1'
#
loop_
_entity.id
_entity.type
_entity.pdbx_description
1 polymer ?
#
loop_
_entity_poly.entity_id
_entity_poly.type
_entity_poly.pdbx_seq_one_letter_code
_entity_poly.pdbx_strand_id
1 'polypeptide(L)'
;GLGEIGSAVITSHEKAAYWPGAAKINVKLIIQKSNGRVIGGQIVGKKGVAKRIDVIATAITAGMTADDMAMLDLAYAPPYSPTYDPIQVCA
;
A
#
# COMPACT_ATOMS: atom_id res chain seq x y z
N GLY A 1 -12.60 22.58 -5.81
CA GLY A 1 -11.68 21.90 -6.73
C GLY A 1 -10.85 20.94 -5.92
N LEU A 2 -10.61 19.72 -6.41
CA LEU A 2 -9.67 18.80 -5.77
C LEU A 2 -8.32 19.52 -5.69
N GLY A 3 -7.79 19.72 -4.48
CA GLY A 3 -6.50 20.38 -4.29
C GLY A 3 -5.36 19.65 -5.02
N GLU A 4 -4.14 20.17 -4.94
CA GLU A 4 -3.00 19.56 -5.62
C GLU A 4 -2.80 18.10 -5.15
N ILE A 5 -2.67 17.18 -6.11
CA ILE A 5 -2.54 15.74 -5.87
C ILE A 5 -1.08 15.30 -6.02
N GLY A 6 -0.64 14.42 -5.13
CA GLY A 6 0.64 13.72 -5.21
C GLY A 6 0.44 12.23 -5.47
N SER A 7 1.46 11.56 -6.00
CA SER A 7 1.43 10.10 -6.11
C SER A 7 2.82 9.48 -6.02
N ALA A 8 2.89 8.28 -5.46
CA ALA A 8 4.08 7.42 -5.45
C ALA A 8 3.74 6.09 -6.12
N VAL A 9 4.73 5.45 -6.75
CA VAL A 9 4.60 4.12 -7.35
C VAL A 9 5.81 3.28 -6.96
N ILE A 10 5.56 2.06 -6.48
CA ILE A 10 6.62 1.08 -6.21
C ILE A 10 6.32 -0.27 -6.86
N THR A 11 7.36 -1.05 -7.07
CA THR A 11 7.26 -2.48 -7.36
C THR A 11 7.89 -3.27 -6.22
N SER A 12 7.12 -4.17 -5.59
CA SER A 12 7.60 -4.99 -4.47
C SER A 12 7.05 -6.42 -4.53
N HIS A 13 7.50 -7.31 -3.65
CA HIS A 13 6.98 -8.67 -3.56
C HIS A 13 5.72 -8.73 -2.68
N GLU A 14 4.73 -9.51 -3.09
CA GLU A 14 3.49 -9.72 -2.33
C GLU A 14 3.66 -10.47 -1.00
N LYS A 15 4.77 -11.18 -0.85
CA LYS A 15 5.20 -11.92 0.34
C LYS A 15 6.74 -11.92 0.43
N ALA A 16 7.32 -12.58 1.43
CA ALA A 16 8.79 -12.60 1.55
C ALA A 16 9.44 -13.11 0.25
N ALA A 17 10.45 -12.38 -0.25
CA ALA A 17 11.03 -12.65 -1.57
C ALA A 17 11.68 -14.04 -1.68
N TYR A 18 12.19 -14.58 -0.57
CA TYR A 18 12.76 -15.93 -0.52
C TYR A 18 11.70 -17.03 -0.45
N TRP A 19 10.42 -16.70 -0.24
CA TRP A 19 9.37 -17.69 -0.08
C TRP A 19 8.91 -18.26 -1.44
N PRO A 20 8.69 -19.58 -1.57
CA PRO A 20 8.31 -20.20 -2.83
C PRO A 20 7.12 -19.53 -3.54
N GLY A 21 7.32 -19.24 -4.82
CA GLY A 21 6.29 -18.66 -5.69
C GLY A 21 5.91 -17.20 -5.35
N ALA A 22 6.80 -16.46 -4.69
CA ALA A 22 6.70 -15.00 -4.54
C ALA A 22 6.60 -14.32 -5.91
N ALA A 23 5.70 -13.34 -6.02
CA ALA A 23 5.47 -12.58 -7.23
C ALA A 23 5.51 -11.08 -6.94
N LYS A 24 5.89 -10.30 -7.94
CA LYS A 24 5.87 -8.84 -7.85
C LYS A 24 4.46 -8.29 -7.99
N ILE A 25 4.20 -7.21 -7.27
CA ILE A 25 3.04 -6.33 -7.41
C ILE A 25 3.52 -4.90 -7.62
N ASN A 26 2.72 -4.11 -8.32
CA ASN A 26 2.91 -2.67 -8.43
C ASN A 26 1.86 -1.99 -7.55
N VAL A 27 2.29 -1.08 -6.68
CA VAL A 27 1.42 -0.29 -5.81
C VAL A 27 1.57 1.17 -6.22
N LYS A 28 0.44 1.86 -6.37
CA LYS A 28 0.38 3.31 -6.51
C LYS A 28 -0.49 3.87 -5.40
N LEU A 29 -0.01 4.89 -4.69
CA LEU A 29 -0.80 5.69 -3.76
C LEU A 29 -1.02 7.09 -4.32
N ILE A 30 -2.19 7.66 -4.03
CA ILE A 30 -2.57 9.03 -4.40
C ILE A 30 -2.91 9.76 -3.11
N ILE A 31 -2.28 10.92 -2.94
CA ILE A 31 -2.45 11.75 -1.74
C ILE A 31 -2.91 13.16 -2.11
N GLN A 32 -3.57 13.81 -1.17
CA GLN A 32 -3.78 15.25 -1.20
C GLN A 32 -2.53 15.95 -0.66
N LYS A 33 -1.83 16.74 -1.47
CA LYS A 33 -0.54 17.33 -1.07
C LYS A 33 -0.63 18.30 0.10
N SER A 34 -1.78 18.96 0.27
CA SER A 34 -1.94 19.98 1.32
C SER A 34 -1.85 19.42 2.73
N ASN A 35 -2.12 18.13 2.94
CA ASN A 35 -2.17 17.51 4.26
C ASN A 35 -1.72 16.05 4.29
N GLY A 36 -1.24 15.48 3.18
CA GLY A 36 -0.78 14.10 3.10
C GLY A 36 -1.89 13.05 3.13
N ARG A 37 -3.17 13.43 3.12
CA ARG A 37 -4.29 12.46 3.21
C ARG A 37 -4.29 11.50 2.03
N VAL A 38 -4.42 10.21 2.29
CA VAL A 38 -4.62 9.20 1.24
C VAL A 38 -6.02 9.38 0.64
N ILE A 39 -6.08 9.53 -0.68
CA ILE A 39 -7.34 9.75 -1.41
C ILE A 39 -7.56 8.74 -2.55
N GLY A 40 -6.61 7.81 -2.74
CA GLY A 40 -6.74 6.75 -3.72
C GLY A 40 -5.55 5.81 -3.71
N GLY A 41 -5.73 4.65 -4.31
CA GLY A 41 -4.64 3.73 -4.58
C GLY A 41 -4.99 2.72 -5.66
N GLN A 42 -3.96 2.14 -6.26
CA GLN A 42 -4.07 1.11 -7.29
C GLN A 42 -3.04 0.02 -6.99
N ILE A 43 -3.44 -1.23 -7.15
CA ILE A 43 -2.52 -2.36 -7.00
C ILE A 43 -2.72 -3.32 -8.17
N VAL A 44 -1.64 -3.65 -8.86
CA VAL A 44 -1.65 -4.58 -10.00
C VAL A 44 -0.67 -5.71 -9.75
N GLY A 45 -1.16 -6.95 -9.81
CA GLY A 45 -0.34 -8.14 -9.74
C GLY A 45 -1.18 -9.42 -9.65
N LYS A 46 -0.53 -10.58 -9.76
CA LYS A 46 -1.21 -11.88 -9.82
C LYS A 46 -1.67 -12.41 -8.46
N LYS A 47 -1.07 -11.93 -7.36
CA LYS A 47 -1.30 -12.42 -5.98
C LYS A 47 -1.23 -11.27 -4.98
N GLY A 48 -1.86 -11.44 -3.83
CA GLY A 48 -1.73 -10.52 -2.68
C GLY A 48 -2.35 -9.13 -2.87
N VAL A 49 -3.10 -8.90 -3.95
CA VAL A 49 -3.77 -7.62 -4.25
C VAL A 49 -4.94 -7.35 -3.31
N ALA A 50 -5.84 -8.32 -3.18
CA ALA A 50 -7.10 -8.17 -2.43
C ALA A 50 -6.88 -7.74 -0.97
N LYS A 51 -5.95 -8.40 -0.25
CA LYS A 51 -5.59 -8.04 1.13
C LYS A 51 -5.27 -6.55 1.29
N ARG A 52 -4.56 -5.98 0.32
CA ARG A 52 -3.97 -4.64 0.40
C ARG A 52 -4.92 -3.55 -0.05
N ILE A 53 -5.77 -3.83 -1.03
CA ILE A 53 -6.73 -2.83 -1.49
C ILE A 53 -7.78 -2.52 -0.41
N ASP A 54 -8.15 -3.51 0.40
CA ASP A 54 -9.05 -3.31 1.54
C ASP A 54 -8.43 -2.41 2.63
N VAL A 55 -7.11 -2.50 2.85
CA VAL A 55 -6.40 -1.61 3.78
C VAL A 55 -6.36 -0.18 3.24
N ILE A 56 -6.10 0.00 1.94
CA ILE A 56 -6.13 1.34 1.32
C ILE A 56 -7.55 1.93 1.39
N ALA A 57 -8.58 1.13 1.12
CA ALA A 57 -9.97 1.57 1.25
C ALA A 57 -10.28 1.99 2.70
N THR A 58 -9.83 1.20 3.68
CA THR A 58 -9.97 1.52 5.11
C THR A 58 -9.25 2.81 5.48
N ALA A 59 -8.02 3.02 5.01
CA ALA A 59 -7.26 4.24 5.25
C ALA A 59 -7.94 5.48 4.68
N ILE A 60 -8.51 5.39 3.48
CA ILE A 60 -9.31 6.46 2.86
C ILE A 60 -10.56 6.74 3.70
N THR A 61 -11.30 5.70 4.11
CA THR A 61 -12.50 5.83 4.94
C THR A 61 -12.20 6.47 6.30
N ALA A 62 -11.07 6.12 6.91
CA ALA A 62 -10.61 6.68 8.18
C ALA A 62 -9.97 8.08 8.05
N GLY A 63 -9.76 8.56 6.82
CA GLY A 63 -9.13 9.87 6.57
C GLY A 63 -7.64 9.92 6.93
N MET A 64 -6.95 8.77 6.89
CA MET A 64 -5.54 8.65 7.26
C MET A 64 -4.61 9.41 6.30
N THR A 65 -3.49 9.87 6.84
CA THR A 65 -2.34 10.36 6.05
C THR A 65 -1.47 9.20 5.56
N ALA A 66 -0.58 9.46 4.60
CA ALA A 66 0.43 8.47 4.19
C ALA A 66 1.32 8.06 5.38
N ASP A 67 1.74 9.00 6.23
CA ASP A 67 2.55 8.71 7.42
C ASP A 67 1.81 7.78 8.40
N ASP A 68 0.52 8.01 8.63
CA ASP A 68 -0.29 7.09 9.45
C ASP A 68 -0.35 5.68 8.83
N MET A 69 -0.49 5.61 7.49
CA MET A 69 -0.57 4.33 6.78
C MET A 69 0.76 3.56 6.78
N ALA A 70 1.89 4.28 6.69
CA ALA A 70 3.23 3.70 6.79
C ALA A 70 3.46 3.03 8.17
N MET A 71 2.85 3.59 9.22
CA MET A 71 3.00 3.14 10.61
C MET A 71 1.97 2.10 11.07
N LEU A 72 1.07 1.63 10.19
CA LEU A 72 0.11 0.57 10.53
C LEU A 72 0.81 -0.73 10.97
N ASP A 73 0.30 -1.34 12.04
CA ASP A 73 0.75 -2.67 12.48
C ASP A 73 0.04 -3.76 11.67
N LEU A 74 0.53 -4.01 10.45
CA LEU A 74 -0.04 -4.99 9.55
C LEU A 74 0.50 -6.39 9.85
N ALA A 75 -0.42 -7.36 9.93
CA ALA A 75 -0.05 -8.76 10.07
C ALA A 75 0.88 -9.21 8.92
N TYR A 76 2.04 -9.74 9.31
CA TYR A 76 3.04 -10.29 8.40
C TYR A 76 3.45 -11.71 8.81
N ALA A 77 3.76 -12.51 7.80
CA ALA A 77 4.51 -13.75 7.91
C ALA A 77 5.07 -14.08 6.52
N PRO A 78 6.17 -14.85 6.39
CA PRO A 78 6.80 -15.14 5.10
C PRO A 78 5.86 -15.57 3.96
N PRO A 79 4.81 -16.39 4.18
CA PRO A 79 3.87 -16.76 3.11
C PRO A 79 2.87 -15.66 2.71
N TYR A 80 2.70 -14.58 3.49
CA TYR A 80 1.63 -13.58 3.31
C TYR A 80 2.10 -12.15 3.10
N SER A 81 3.26 -11.77 3.64
CA SER A 81 3.80 -10.41 3.55
C SER A 81 5.30 -10.40 3.86
N PRO A 82 6.11 -9.52 3.22
CA PRO A 82 7.39 -9.11 3.78
C PRO A 82 7.21 -8.38 5.13
N THR A 83 8.32 -8.11 5.83
CA THR A 83 8.34 -7.40 7.12
C THR A 83 7.65 -6.03 7.05
N TYR A 84 7.89 -5.28 5.98
CA TYR A 84 7.14 -4.06 5.66
C TYR A 84 6.27 -4.33 4.45
N ASP A 85 4.96 -4.27 4.62
CA ASP A 85 4.03 -4.53 3.52
C ASP A 85 4.29 -3.53 2.36
N PRO A 86 4.19 -3.96 1.09
CA PRO A 86 4.30 -3.06 -0.06
C PRO A 86 3.50 -1.75 0.06
N ILE A 87 2.33 -1.76 0.70
CA ILE A 87 1.58 -0.51 0.87
C ILE A 87 2.20 0.42 1.92
N GLN A 88 2.89 -0.12 2.93
CA GLN A 88 3.64 0.68 3.91
C GLN A 88 4.90 1.28 3.29
N VAL A 89 5.58 0.53 2.42
CA VAL A 89 6.78 1.03 1.70
C VAL A 89 6.40 2.09 0.64
N CYS A 90 5.19 2.02 0.11
CA CYS A 90 4.71 2.99 -0.88
C CYS A 90 4.22 4.30 -0.24
N ALA A 91 3.79 4.24 1.01
CA ALA A 91 3.35 5.38 1.80
C ALA A 91 4.56 6.21 2.23
#